data_AF-A0A376D3X0-F1
#
_entry.id   AF-A0A376D3X0-F1
#
_cell.length_a   1.000
_cell.length_b   1.000
_cell.length_c   1.000
_cell.angle_alpha   90.00
_cell.angle_beta   90.00
_cell.angle_gamma   90.00
#
_symmetry.space_group_name_H-M   'P 1'
#
loop_
_entity.id
_entity.type
_entity.pdbx_description
1 polymer ?
#
loop_
_entity_poly.entity_id
_entity_poly.type
_entity_poly.pdbx_seq_one_letter_code
_entity_poly.pdbx_strand_id
1 'polypeptide(L)'
;MKMKWSPSVQGFFSENNSDIPDDAFDIEDALYYELMNGQSTGKIIINNPDNYPVLTEYPAKTQEQEIAEAEGMKSILIEQANEYMNSKQWPGKSRYWSSER
;
A
#
# COMPACT_ATOMS: atom_id res chain seq x y z
N MET A 1 -9.91 11.72 -25.22
CA MET A 1 -9.69 12.69 -24.12
C MET A 1 -8.21 12.71 -23.89
N LYS A 2 -7.54 13.82 -24.14
CA LYS A 2 -6.08 13.86 -24.03
C LYS A 2 -5.64 13.68 -22.59
N MET A 3 -4.95 12.57 -22.34
CA MET A 3 -4.32 12.30 -21.06
C MET A 3 -2.84 12.63 -21.17
N LYS A 4 -2.29 13.15 -20.08
CA LYS A 4 -0.86 13.40 -19.89
C LYS A 4 -0.31 12.43 -18.87
N TRP A 5 0.91 11.97 -19.06
CA TRP A 5 1.65 11.16 -18.10
C TRP A 5 2.79 11.98 -17.51
N SER A 6 2.89 12.05 -16.18
CA SER A 6 4.06 12.59 -15.48
C SER A 6 4.93 11.45 -14.96
N PRO A 7 6.18 11.33 -15.43
CA PRO A 7 7.15 10.38 -14.90
C PRO A 7 7.48 10.60 -13.43
N SER A 8 7.59 11.86 -12.99
CA SER A 8 7.94 12.19 -11.60
C SER A 8 6.87 11.76 -10.61
N VAL A 9 5.59 11.88 -11.00
CA VAL A 9 4.46 11.52 -10.15
C VAL A 9 3.96 10.10 -10.44
N GLN A 10 4.38 9.49 -11.55
CA GLN A 10 3.85 8.22 -12.09
C GLN A 10 2.32 8.24 -12.13
N GLY A 11 1.78 9.34 -12.67
CA GLY A 11 0.36 9.64 -12.61
C GLY A 11 -0.19 10.19 -13.92
N PHE A 12 -1.48 9.97 -14.14
CA PHE A 12 -2.21 10.52 -15.28
C PHE A 12 -2.87 11.84 -14.91
N PHE A 13 -2.73 12.82 -15.80
CA PHE A 13 -3.28 14.15 -15.66
C PHE A 13 -4.17 14.48 -16.85
N SER A 14 -5.32 15.08 -16.59
CA SER A 14 -6.18 15.62 -17.65
C SER A 14 -5.90 17.11 -17.84
N GLU A 15 -6.29 17.67 -18.99
CA GLU A 15 -6.19 19.12 -19.24
C GLU A 15 -6.97 19.98 -18.23
N ASN A 16 -7.93 19.40 -17.50
CA ASN A 16 -8.71 20.09 -16.48
C ASN A 16 -8.03 20.11 -15.10
N ASN A 17 -6.88 19.45 -14.95
CA ASN A 17 -6.15 19.45 -13.68
C ASN A 17 -5.49 20.82 -13.48
N SER A 18 -5.64 21.41 -12.29
CA SER A 18 -5.03 22.70 -11.93
C SER A 18 -3.51 22.62 -11.82
N ASP A 19 -3.00 21.48 -11.35
CA ASP A 19 -1.60 21.27 -11.01
C ASP A 19 -1.05 20.09 -11.83
N ILE A 20 -0.75 20.37 -13.09
CA ILE A 20 -0.08 19.42 -13.98
C ILE A 20 1.43 19.61 -13.81
N PRO A 21 2.20 18.55 -13.52
CA PRO A 21 3.65 18.60 -13.48
C PRO A 21 4.27 19.07 -14.81
N ASP A 22 5.37 19.83 -14.75
CA ASP A 22 6.07 20.33 -15.93
C ASP A 22 6.67 19.21 -16.81
N ASP A 23 6.94 18.05 -16.21
CA ASP A 23 7.45 16.87 -16.90
C ASP A 23 6.35 16.00 -17.53
N ALA A 24 5.08 16.44 -17.44
CA ALA A 24 3.96 15.72 -17.99
C ALA A 24 3.87 15.88 -19.52
N PHE A 25 3.78 14.77 -20.23
CA PHE A 25 3.67 14.74 -21.69
C PHE A 25 2.40 14.02 -22.17
N ASP A 26 1.93 14.38 -23.35
CA ASP A 26 0.74 13.79 -23.97
C ASP A 26 0.98 12.30 -24.30
N ILE A 27 0.03 11.44 -23.94
CA ILE A 27 0.01 10.02 -24.33
C ILE A 27 -1.20 9.74 -25.23
N GLU A 28 -1.10 8.69 -26.04
CA GLU A 28 -2.23 8.26 -26.85
C GLU A 28 -3.35 7.65 -25.98
N ASP A 29 -4.61 7.94 -26.34
CA ASP A 29 -5.79 7.39 -25.67
C ASP A 29 -5.75 5.85 -25.65
N ALA A 30 -5.28 5.20 -26.73
CA ALA A 30 -5.16 3.75 -26.81
C ALA A 30 -4.20 3.18 -25.74
N LEU A 31 -3.03 3.82 -25.58
CA LEU A 31 -2.06 3.46 -24.55
C LEU A 31 -2.68 3.65 -23.16
N TYR A 32 -3.36 4.77 -22.92
CA TYR A 32 -4.05 5.02 -21.65
C TYR A 32 -5.05 3.89 -21.31
N TYR A 33 -5.90 3.48 -22.26
CA TYR A 33 -6.85 2.38 -22.04
C TYR A 33 -6.18 1.05 -21.76
N GLU A 34 -5.07 0.74 -22.45
CA GLU A 34 -4.29 -0.48 -22.20
C GLU A 34 -3.74 -0.49 -20.77
N LEU A 35 -3.14 0.61 -20.34
CA LEU A 35 -2.58 0.79 -18.99
C LEU A 35 -3.66 0.64 -17.92
N MET A 36 -4.82 1.30 -18.09
CA MET A 36 -5.96 1.17 -17.16
C MET A 36 -6.49 -0.26 -17.09
N ASN A 37 -6.59 -0.95 -18.24
CA ASN A 37 -7.02 -2.34 -18.27
C ASN A 37 -6.00 -3.25 -17.55
N GLY A 38 -4.71 -3.08 -17.82
CA GLY A 38 -3.67 -3.83 -17.12
C GLY A 38 -3.68 -3.59 -15.61
N GLN A 39 -3.86 -2.35 -15.17
CA GLN A 39 -4.00 -2.03 -13.75
C GLN A 39 -5.21 -2.74 -13.12
N SER A 40 -6.34 -2.81 -13.82
CA SER A 40 -7.52 -3.56 -13.35
C SER A 40 -7.28 -5.07 -13.22
N THR A 41 -6.31 -5.61 -13.96
CA THR A 41 -5.88 -7.02 -13.85
C THR A 41 -4.85 -7.28 -12.75
N GLY A 42 -4.49 -6.26 -11.95
CA GLY A 42 -3.54 -6.38 -10.84
C GLY A 42 -2.08 -6.10 -11.21
N LYS A 43 -1.81 -5.57 -12.41
CA LYS A 43 -0.50 -5.05 -12.78
C LYS A 43 -0.30 -3.65 -12.23
N ILE A 44 0.94 -3.19 -12.18
CA ILE A 44 1.30 -1.82 -11.81
C ILE A 44 1.87 -1.09 -13.02
N ILE A 45 1.70 0.22 -13.05
CA ILE A 45 2.22 1.09 -14.10
C ILE A 45 3.50 1.72 -13.56
N ILE A 46 4.62 1.53 -14.25
CA ILE A 46 5.92 2.10 -13.89
C ILE A 46 6.52 2.84 -15.09
N ASN A 47 7.54 3.65 -14.85
CA ASN A 47 8.32 4.25 -15.93
C ASN A 47 9.30 3.23 -16.51
N ASN A 48 9.39 3.19 -17.84
CA ASN A 48 10.51 2.56 -18.53
C ASN A 48 11.76 3.48 -18.50
N PRO A 49 12.92 3.04 -19.01
CA PRO A 49 14.13 3.87 -19.08
C PRO A 49 13.97 5.18 -19.89
N ASP A 50 12.99 5.24 -20.78
CA ASP A 50 12.66 6.42 -21.60
C ASP A 50 11.59 7.31 -20.95
N ASN A 51 11.23 7.06 -19.69
CA ASN A 51 10.17 7.74 -18.92
C ASN A 51 8.74 7.55 -19.45
N TYR A 52 8.50 6.52 -20.27
CA TYR A 52 7.17 6.14 -20.71
C TYR A 52 6.48 5.20 -19.73
N PRO A 53 5.15 5.32 -19.56
CA PRO A 53 4.40 4.40 -18.73
C PRO A 53 4.34 3.02 -19.38
N VAL A 54 4.73 2.00 -18.62
CA VAL A 54 4.64 0.59 -19.01
C VAL A 54 3.98 -0.23 -17.93
N LEU A 55 3.22 -1.25 -18.34
CA LEU A 55 2.67 -2.23 -17.42
C LEU A 55 3.74 -3.22 -17.01
N THR A 56 3.95 -3.36 -15.72
CA THR A 56 4.76 -4.44 -15.15
C THR A 56 3.93 -5.26 -14.17
N GLU A 57 4.28 -6.53 -14.02
CA GLU A 57 3.73 -7.33 -12.93
C GLU A 57 4.17 -6.75 -11.60
N TYR A 58 3.30 -6.81 -10.59
CA TYR A 58 3.71 -6.47 -9.23
C TYR A 58 4.91 -7.36 -8.90
N PRO A 59 6.06 -6.79 -8.50
CA PRO A 59 7.22 -7.61 -8.18
C PRO A 59 6.77 -8.63 -7.13
N ALA A 60 7.01 -9.91 -7.40
CA ALA A 60 6.72 -10.95 -6.42
C ALA A 60 7.37 -10.52 -5.10
N LYS A 61 6.58 -10.47 -4.01
CA LYS A 61 7.10 -10.12 -2.70
C LYS A 61 8.30 -11.00 -2.44
N THR A 62 9.42 -10.39 -2.07
CA THR A 62 10.59 -11.19 -1.69
C THR A 62 10.24 -11.94 -0.40
N GLN A 63 10.84 -13.10 -0.16
CA GLN A 63 10.59 -13.87 1.07
C GLN A 63 10.77 -13.02 2.34
N GLU A 64 11.73 -12.08 2.32
CA GLU A 64 11.98 -11.15 3.42
C GLU A 64 10.79 -10.21 3.69
N GLN A 65 10.14 -9.70 2.63
CA GLN A 65 8.95 -8.86 2.76
C GLN A 65 7.75 -9.66 3.27
N GLU A 66 7.59 -10.91 2.83
CA GLU A 66 6.53 -11.81 3.33
C GLU A 66 6.72 -12.11 4.83
N ILE A 67 7.96 -12.38 5.26
CA ILE A 67 8.29 -12.61 6.67
C ILE A 67 7.99 -11.36 7.50
N ALA A 68 8.42 -10.18 7.04
CA ALA A 68 8.19 -8.93 7.77
C ALA A 68 6.70 -8.61 7.93
N GLU A 69 5.88 -8.83 6.89
CA GLU A 69 4.43 -8.68 6.98
C GLU A 69 3.81 -9.70 7.93
N ALA A 70 4.23 -10.97 7.87
CA ALA A 70 3.74 -12.01 8.78
C ALA A 70 4.09 -11.72 10.24
N GLU A 71 5.30 -11.24 10.51
CA GLU A 71 5.75 -10.82 11.84
C GLU A 71 4.98 -9.60 12.35
N GLY A 72 4.73 -8.61 11.48
CA GLY A 72 3.90 -7.45 11.80
C GLY A 72 2.44 -7.82 12.11
N MET A 73 1.83 -8.70 11.32
CA MET A 73 0.48 -9.19 11.60
C MET A 73 0.43 -10.00 12.90
N LYS A 74 1.46 -10.82 13.15
CA LYS A 74 1.57 -11.59 14.39
C LYS A 74 1.66 -10.67 15.62
N SER A 75 2.46 -9.61 15.57
CA SER A 75 2.60 -8.68 16.70
C SER A 75 1.28 -7.96 16.99
N ILE A 76 0.58 -7.49 15.94
CA ILE A 76 -0.75 -6.86 16.06
C ILE A 76 -1.75 -7.81 16.72
N LEU A 77 -1.81 -9.07 16.28
CA LEU A 77 -2.72 -10.06 16.85
C LEU A 77 -2.42 -10.38 18.32
N ILE A 78 -1.13 -10.45 18.68
CA ILE A 78 -0.70 -10.63 20.08
C ILE A 78 -1.11 -9.43 20.93
N GLU A 79 -0.92 -8.22 20.44
CA GLU A 79 -1.32 -6.99 21.14
C GLU A 79 -2.84 -6.96 21.37
N GLN A 80 -3.63 -7.21 20.33
CA GLN A 80 -5.10 -7.30 20.43
C GLN A 80 -5.55 -8.36 21.43
N ALA A 81 -4.90 -9.54 21.44
CA ALA A 81 -5.21 -10.59 22.41
C ALA A 81 -4.86 -10.16 23.84
N ASN A 82 -3.71 -9.49 24.04
CA ASN A 82 -3.29 -8.98 25.34
C ASN A 82 -4.23 -7.89 25.85
N GLU A 83 -4.61 -6.93 25.00
CA GLU A 83 -5.61 -5.92 25.32
C GLU A 83 -6.95 -6.56 25.71
N TYR A 84 -7.41 -7.54 24.93
CA TYR A 84 -8.63 -8.26 25.22
C TYR A 84 -8.55 -8.98 26.58
N MET A 85 -7.47 -9.72 26.85
CA MET A 85 -7.26 -10.39 28.14
C MET A 85 -7.23 -9.42 29.31
N ASN A 86 -6.48 -8.31 29.19
CA ASN A 86 -6.39 -7.27 30.20
C ASN A 86 -7.76 -6.60 30.44
N SER A 87 -8.55 -6.37 29.39
CA SER A 87 -9.90 -5.80 29.49
C SER A 87 -10.90 -6.71 30.21
N LYS A 88 -10.64 -8.03 30.22
CA LYS A 88 -11.47 -9.04 30.91
C LYS A 88 -10.94 -9.39 32.30
N GLN A 89 -9.80 -8.83 32.70
CA GLN A 89 -9.19 -9.11 34.00
C GLN A 89 -9.88 -8.27 35.09
N TRP A 90 -10.47 -8.94 36.09
CA TRP A 90 -11.11 -8.25 37.21
C TRP A 90 -10.06 -7.72 38.21
N PRO A 91 -10.25 -6.53 38.82
CA PRO A 91 -9.25 -5.91 39.72
C PRO A 91 -8.94 -6.69 41.02
N GLY A 92 -9.62 -7.81 41.27
CA GLY A 92 -9.77 -8.38 42.62
C GLY A 92 -8.83 -9.53 43.01
N LYS A 93 -8.03 -10.13 42.12
CA LYS A 93 -7.24 -11.34 42.45
C LYS A 93 -5.74 -11.11 42.75
N SER A 94 -5.28 -9.87 42.90
CA SER A 94 -3.88 -9.56 43.23
C SER A 94 -3.67 -8.96 44.63
N ARG A 95 -4.66 -8.99 45.54
CA ARG A 95 -4.53 -8.39 46.88
C ARG A 95 -4.54 -9.34 48.07
N TYR A 96 -4.76 -10.64 47.86
CA TYR A 96 -4.91 -11.62 48.94
C TYR A 96 -3.76 -12.63 49.02
N TRP A 97 -2.50 -12.18 49.07
CA TRP A 97 -1.37 -13.03 49.51
C TRP A 97 -0.30 -12.24 50.30
N SER A 98 -0.69 -11.18 51.02
CA SER A 98 0.25 -10.44 51.89
C SER A 98 -0.27 -10.17 53.30
N SER A 99 -1.11 -11.05 53.85
CA SER A 99 -1.56 -10.92 55.25
C SER A 99 -1.60 -12.23 56.05
N GLU A 100 -0.71 -13.19 55.75
CA GLU A 100 -0.50 -14.37 56.61
C GLU A 100 0.99 -14.63 56.86
N ARG A 101 1.70 -13.63 57.40
CA ARG A 101 2.94 -13.85 58.14
C ARG A 101 2.96 -12.98 59.38
#